data_AF-A0A3N5VK61-F1
#
_entry.id   AF-A0A3N5VK61-F1
#
_cell.length_a   1.000
_cell.length_b   1.000
_cell.length_c   1.000
_cell.angle_alpha   90.00
_cell.angle_beta   90.00
_cell.angle_gamma   90.00
#
_symmetry.space_group_name_H-M   'P 1'
#
loop_
_entity.id
_entity.type
_entity.pdbx_description
1 polymer ?
#
loop_
_entity_poly.entity_id
_entity_poly.type
_entity_poly.pdbx_seq_one_letter_code
_entity_poly.pdbx_strand_id
1 'polypeptide(L)'
;MMVGKISVPRAPLASRVWGSGDHLGLTAVSVTSTSCDAPTRGGPAMGRAKAPDARQREPRQRQTASVTKGVVERLNEQTQQHPDPYMLVDITAGAEVAAAVEILSTGRTATKVYELALNALSLAQQEIDQVLEHTPPESRPDCSAGCAFCCAIPVAVSPPEALYIAAYLRATLSAEEQAEIHARLRTRVRERQGWTVDERWARKRFCMFLREDRHCGIYSIRPLACRGYTSLLRAACEETFTDKGDCVPVHAGVRELTAGVIYGIVLASKELRLE
;
A
#
# COMPACT_ATOMS: atom_id res chain seq x y z
N MET A 1 -14.26 -43.74 -23.10
CA MET A 1 -14.00 -42.31 -23.36
C MET A 1 -13.37 -41.72 -22.11
N MET A 2 -12.05 -41.54 -22.13
CA MET A 2 -11.25 -41.05 -21.00
C MET A 2 -11.20 -39.52 -21.03
N VAL A 3 -11.48 -38.88 -19.89
CA VAL A 3 -11.28 -37.44 -19.69
C VAL A 3 -9.93 -37.26 -19.00
N GLY A 4 -8.97 -36.67 -19.71
CA GLY A 4 -7.61 -36.42 -19.24
C GLY A 4 -7.55 -35.26 -18.25
N LYS A 5 -6.83 -35.48 -17.15
CA LYS A 5 -6.44 -34.44 -16.17
C LYS A 5 -5.34 -33.57 -16.78
N ILE A 6 -5.53 -32.25 -16.76
CA ILE A 6 -4.48 -31.28 -17.10
C ILE A 6 -3.69 -30.99 -15.81
N SER A 7 -2.44 -31.45 -15.76
CA SER A 7 -1.48 -31.13 -14.71
C SER A 7 -0.76 -29.82 -15.04
N VAL A 8 -0.74 -28.87 -14.11
CA VAL A 8 0.13 -27.69 -14.17
C VAL A 8 1.49 -28.07 -13.56
N PRO A 9 2.63 -27.86 -14.24
CA PRO A 9 3.92 -28.30 -13.73
C PRO A 9 4.43 -27.40 -12.60
N ARG A 10 4.90 -28.03 -11.52
CA ARG A 10 5.59 -27.42 -10.38
C ARG A 10 7.07 -27.27 -10.76
N ALA A 11 7.55 -26.04 -10.97
CA ALA A 11 8.97 -25.78 -11.22
C ALA A 11 9.77 -25.79 -9.89
N PRO A 12 11.01 -26.29 -9.87
CA PRO A 12 11.80 -26.40 -8.66
C PRO A 12 12.49 -25.08 -8.30
N LEU A 13 12.57 -24.80 -6.99
CA LEU A 13 13.40 -23.75 -6.40
C LEU A 13 14.89 -24.04 -6.71
N ALA A 14 15.49 -23.23 -7.57
CA ALA A 14 16.93 -23.20 -7.77
C ALA A 14 17.46 -21.78 -7.57
N SER A 15 18.20 -21.62 -6.48
CA SER A 15 19.10 -20.50 -6.19
C SER A 15 20.16 -20.36 -7.30
N ARG A 16 20.24 -19.20 -7.96
CA ARG A 16 21.46 -18.69 -8.64
C ARG A 16 21.28 -17.24 -9.12
N VAL A 17 22.01 -16.34 -8.43
CA VAL A 17 22.87 -15.24 -8.91
C VAL A 17 22.54 -14.57 -10.25
N TRP A 18 22.45 -13.23 -10.16
CA TRP A 18 22.20 -12.24 -11.21
C TRP A 18 23.07 -12.36 -12.47
N GLY A 19 22.45 -12.05 -13.62
CA GLY A 19 23.11 -11.73 -14.89
C GLY A 19 22.47 -10.48 -15.51
N SER A 20 23.32 -9.54 -15.87
CA SER A 20 23.11 -8.21 -16.47
C SER A 20 22.25 -8.16 -17.74
N GLY A 21 21.41 -7.12 -17.86
CA GLY A 21 20.76 -6.72 -19.12
C GLY A 21 19.87 -5.49 -18.94
N ASP A 22 20.33 -4.34 -19.45
CA ASP A 22 19.62 -3.06 -19.48
C ASP A 22 18.29 -3.14 -20.22
N HIS A 23 17.16 -2.99 -19.51
CA HIS A 23 15.92 -2.49 -20.08
C HIS A 23 15.13 -1.71 -19.02
N LEU A 24 14.73 -0.48 -19.39
CA LEU A 24 13.71 0.31 -18.72
C LEU A 24 12.41 -0.50 -18.68
N GLY A 25 12.20 -1.22 -17.59
CA GLY A 25 11.00 -2.02 -17.34
C GLY A 25 10.61 -1.83 -15.90
N LEU A 26 9.34 -1.53 -15.67
CA LEU A 26 8.68 -1.65 -14.37
C LEU A 26 8.81 -3.11 -13.93
N THR A 27 9.94 -3.46 -13.33
CA THR A 27 10.12 -4.75 -12.68
C THR A 27 9.19 -4.75 -11.48
N ALA A 28 8.24 -5.67 -11.51
CA ALA A 28 7.46 -6.06 -10.34
C ALA A 28 8.47 -6.21 -9.19
N VAL A 29 8.37 -5.32 -8.21
CA VAL A 29 9.07 -5.50 -6.94
C VAL A 29 8.61 -6.85 -6.44
N SER A 30 9.49 -7.84 -6.48
CA SER A 30 9.21 -9.14 -5.91
C SER A 30 8.91 -8.89 -4.44
N VAL A 31 7.65 -9.01 -4.04
CA VAL A 31 7.29 -9.07 -2.63
C VAL A 31 7.65 -10.48 -2.17
N THR A 32 8.96 -10.77 -2.08
CA THR A 32 9.41 -11.89 -1.27
C THR A 32 9.13 -11.47 0.16
N SER A 33 8.03 -11.97 0.71
CA SER A 33 7.79 -11.95 2.15
C SER A 33 8.88 -12.79 2.81
N THR A 34 10.02 -12.18 3.11
CA THR A 34 10.80 -12.62 4.25
C THR A 34 9.96 -12.21 5.46
N SER A 35 8.98 -13.05 5.82
CA SER A 35 8.15 -12.83 7.00
C SER A 35 9.06 -12.95 8.21
N CYS A 36 9.43 -11.82 8.78
CA CYS A 36 10.06 -11.81 10.08
C CYS A 36 8.96 -12.08 11.10
N ASP A 37 9.08 -13.19 11.82
CA ASP A 37 8.13 -13.54 12.87
C ASP A 37 8.05 -12.39 13.88
N ALA A 38 6.85 -11.85 14.06
CA ALA A 38 6.62 -10.90 15.14
C ALA A 38 6.75 -11.67 16.47
N PRO A 39 7.64 -11.28 17.39
CA PRO A 39 7.69 -11.91 18.70
C PRO A 39 6.34 -11.76 19.42
N THR A 40 5.90 -12.82 20.09
CA THR A 40 4.68 -12.81 20.90
C THR A 40 4.85 -11.80 22.02
N ARG A 41 3.95 -10.80 22.09
CA ARG A 41 3.96 -9.80 23.18
C ARG A 41 3.55 -10.49 24.48
N GLY A 42 4.52 -10.91 25.29
CA GLY A 42 4.30 -11.40 26.65
C GLY A 42 4.48 -10.29 27.69
N GLY A 43 3.44 -9.98 28.47
CA GLY A 43 3.52 -9.10 29.65
C GLY A 43 2.17 -8.51 30.08
N PRO A 44 1.93 -8.30 31.40
CA PRO A 44 0.63 -8.55 32.03
C PRO A 44 -0.42 -7.43 31.83
N ALA A 45 -1.67 -7.86 31.84
CA ALA A 45 -2.85 -7.02 31.83
C ALA A 45 -2.96 -6.16 33.10
N MET A 46 -3.04 -4.83 32.98
CA MET A 46 -3.79 -3.96 33.88
C MET A 46 -4.07 -2.58 33.26
N GLY A 47 -5.28 -2.06 33.49
CA GLY A 47 -5.60 -0.63 33.41
C GLY A 47 -6.60 -0.22 32.32
N ARG A 48 -7.91 -0.38 32.55
CA ARG A 48 -8.96 0.22 31.71
C ARG A 48 -8.95 1.74 31.86
N ALA A 49 -8.76 2.47 30.76
CA ALA A 49 -9.06 3.90 30.68
C ALA A 49 -10.35 4.13 29.87
N LYS A 50 -11.26 4.94 30.42
CA LYS A 50 -12.57 5.32 29.84
C LYS A 50 -12.39 6.22 28.62
N ALA A 51 -13.13 5.94 27.55
CA ALA A 51 -13.30 6.83 26.40
C ALA A 51 -14.29 7.98 26.72
N PRO A 52 -14.11 9.20 26.18
CA PRO A 52 -15.16 10.23 26.20
C PRO A 52 -16.10 10.12 24.99
N ASP A 53 -17.39 10.29 25.26
CA ASP A 53 -18.52 10.43 24.32
C ASP A 53 -18.46 11.79 23.63
N ALA A 54 -18.48 11.80 22.30
CA ALA A 54 -18.79 13.00 21.52
C ALA A 54 -19.51 12.59 20.23
N ARG A 55 -20.84 12.45 20.33
CA ARG A 55 -21.76 12.44 19.19
C ARG A 55 -21.68 13.75 18.41
N GLN A 56 -21.25 13.70 17.16
CA GLN A 56 -21.60 14.71 16.14
C GLN A 56 -22.13 14.00 14.90
N ARG A 57 -23.26 14.49 14.41
CA ARG A 57 -24.03 13.94 13.28
C ARG A 57 -23.46 14.49 11.96
N GLU A 58 -22.97 13.62 11.08
CA GLU A 58 -22.62 13.98 9.71
C GLU A 58 -23.81 13.83 8.74
N PRO A 59 -23.88 14.63 7.66
CA PRO A 59 -25.00 14.62 6.72
C PRO A 59 -24.93 13.42 5.77
N ARG A 60 -26.09 12.78 5.55
CA ARG A 60 -26.29 11.61 4.69
C ARG A 60 -25.77 11.83 3.27
N GLN A 61 -24.59 11.28 2.95
CA GLN A 61 -24.19 11.02 1.57
C GLN A 61 -25.01 9.86 1.02
N ARG A 62 -25.60 10.05 -0.16
CA ARG A 62 -26.37 9.03 -0.89
C ARG A 62 -25.47 7.83 -1.14
N GLN A 63 -25.86 6.70 -0.56
CA GLN A 63 -25.26 5.39 -0.78
C GLN A 63 -25.24 5.05 -2.28
N THR A 64 -24.06 5.05 -2.89
CA THR A 64 -23.75 4.18 -4.02
C THR A 64 -23.54 2.76 -3.47
N ALA A 65 -24.62 2.16 -2.97
CA ALA A 65 -24.67 0.76 -2.62
C ALA A 65 -24.94 -0.03 -3.91
N SER A 66 -24.03 -0.93 -4.29
CA SER A 66 -24.06 -1.89 -5.41
C SER A 66 -22.73 -1.76 -6.14
N VAL A 67 -21.65 -2.49 -5.82
CA VAL A 67 -21.39 -3.90 -6.18
C VAL A 67 -20.51 -4.61 -5.11
N THR A 68 -19.88 -3.82 -4.24
CA THR A 68 -18.81 -4.22 -3.30
C THR A 68 -19.28 -5.13 -2.16
N LYS A 69 -20.49 -4.92 -1.63
CA LYS A 69 -21.00 -5.68 -0.48
C LYS A 69 -21.14 -7.19 -0.77
N GLY A 70 -21.59 -7.55 -1.97
CA GLY A 70 -21.75 -8.94 -2.37
C GLY A 70 -20.43 -9.64 -2.68
N VAL A 71 -19.38 -8.89 -2.99
CA VAL A 71 -18.02 -9.44 -3.09
C VAL A 71 -17.52 -9.76 -1.68
N VAL A 72 -17.57 -8.82 -0.74
CA VAL A 72 -17.12 -8.98 0.67
C VAL A 72 -17.78 -10.15 1.41
N GLU A 73 -19.09 -10.37 1.28
CA GLU A 73 -19.76 -11.52 1.92
C GLU A 73 -19.25 -12.87 1.39
N ARG A 74 -18.97 -12.97 0.08
CA ARG A 74 -18.36 -14.18 -0.52
C ARG A 74 -16.89 -14.35 -0.10
N LEU A 75 -16.17 -13.25 0.10
CA LEU A 75 -14.78 -13.24 0.55
C LEU A 75 -14.66 -13.79 1.97
N ASN A 76 -15.53 -13.35 2.88
CA ASN A 76 -15.50 -13.74 4.28
C ASN A 76 -15.78 -15.25 4.46
N GLU A 77 -16.67 -15.83 3.64
CA GLU A 77 -16.98 -17.26 3.64
C GLU A 77 -15.82 -18.12 3.09
N GLN A 78 -15.09 -17.63 2.07
CA GLN A 78 -13.98 -18.35 1.44
C GLN A 78 -12.69 -18.28 2.26
N THR A 79 -12.40 -17.15 2.91
CA THR A 79 -11.22 -16.98 3.78
C THR A 79 -11.27 -17.87 5.02
N GLN A 80 -12.46 -18.20 5.52
CA GLN A 80 -12.63 -19.11 6.67
C GLN A 80 -12.32 -20.58 6.35
N GLN A 81 -12.36 -20.98 5.07
CA GLN A 81 -12.29 -22.38 4.69
C GLN A 81 -10.85 -22.85 4.37
N HIS A 82 -9.99 -22.00 3.79
CA HIS A 82 -8.58 -22.32 3.52
C HIS A 82 -7.73 -21.04 3.42
N PRO A 83 -6.78 -20.77 4.34
CA PRO A 83 -5.96 -19.57 4.27
C PRO A 83 -4.78 -19.83 3.33
N ASP A 84 -5.01 -19.77 2.02
CA ASP A 84 -3.90 -19.59 1.09
C ASP A 84 -3.38 -18.15 1.25
N PRO A 85 -2.08 -17.95 1.60
CA PRO A 85 -1.48 -16.64 1.87
C PRO A 85 -1.49 -15.68 0.67
N TYR A 86 -1.88 -16.13 -0.53
CA TYR A 86 -2.05 -15.28 -1.70
C TYR A 86 -3.50 -14.90 -2.00
N MET A 87 -4.47 -15.46 -1.28
CA MET A 87 -5.90 -15.22 -1.56
C MET A 87 -6.27 -13.75 -1.48
N LEU A 88 -5.84 -13.04 -0.43
CA LEU A 88 -6.19 -11.64 -0.26
C LEU A 88 -5.59 -10.77 -1.37
N VAL A 89 -4.38 -11.11 -1.84
CA VAL A 89 -3.74 -10.44 -2.97
C VAL A 89 -4.54 -10.65 -4.26
N ASP A 90 -4.89 -11.90 -4.58
CA ASP A 90 -5.63 -12.24 -5.80
C ASP A 90 -7.02 -11.61 -5.84
N ILE A 91 -7.71 -11.65 -4.69
CA ILE A 91 -9.03 -11.05 -4.52
C ILE A 91 -8.99 -9.54 -4.77
N THR A 92 -8.08 -8.84 -4.10
CA THR A 92 -8.01 -7.38 -4.17
C THR A 92 -7.44 -6.92 -5.51
N ALA A 93 -6.53 -7.68 -6.11
CA ALA A 93 -6.08 -7.47 -7.48
C ALA A 93 -7.22 -7.65 -8.49
N GLY A 94 -8.03 -8.71 -8.37
CA GLY A 94 -9.17 -8.94 -9.26
C GLY A 94 -10.23 -7.85 -9.15
N ALA A 95 -10.52 -7.38 -7.94
CA ALA A 95 -11.44 -6.27 -7.72
C ALA A 95 -10.94 -4.96 -8.36
N GLU A 96 -9.66 -4.64 -8.19
CA GLU A 96 -9.04 -3.46 -8.77
C GLU A 96 -8.95 -3.56 -10.30
N VAL A 97 -8.65 -4.74 -10.88
CA VAL A 97 -8.68 -4.95 -12.33
C VAL A 97 -10.07 -4.65 -12.89
N ALA A 98 -11.12 -5.20 -12.28
CA ALA A 98 -12.49 -4.98 -12.72
C ALA A 98 -12.86 -3.49 -12.69
N ALA A 99 -12.53 -2.79 -11.59
CA ALA A 99 -12.77 -1.36 -11.46
C ALA A 99 -11.98 -0.53 -12.49
N ALA A 100 -10.70 -0.86 -12.69
CA ALA A 100 -9.85 -0.16 -13.64
C ALA A 100 -10.33 -0.33 -15.10
N VAL A 101 -10.73 -1.54 -15.48
CA VAL A 101 -11.31 -1.81 -16.81
C VAL A 101 -12.63 -1.06 -16.98
N GLU A 102 -13.51 -1.08 -15.98
CA GLU A 102 -14.77 -0.33 -16.02
C GLU A 102 -14.52 1.18 -16.20
N ILE A 103 -13.66 1.77 -15.37
CA ILE A 103 -13.37 3.21 -15.40
C ILE A 103 -12.73 3.60 -16.74
N LEU A 104 -11.68 2.89 -17.16
CA LEU A 104 -10.85 3.29 -18.32
C LEU A 104 -11.42 2.86 -19.68
N SER A 105 -12.34 1.89 -19.73
CA SER A 105 -13.03 1.51 -20.97
C SER A 105 -13.94 2.62 -21.49
N THR A 106 -14.46 3.48 -20.61
CA THR A 106 -15.29 4.65 -20.97
C THR A 106 -14.48 5.84 -21.49
N GLY A 107 -13.15 5.77 -21.40
CA GLY A 107 -12.24 6.81 -21.87
C GLY A 107 -10.94 6.85 -21.06
N ARG A 108 -9.86 7.33 -21.69
CA ARG A 108 -8.51 7.39 -21.10
C ARG A 108 -8.07 8.84 -20.89
N THR A 109 -8.91 9.62 -20.22
CA THR A 109 -8.66 11.04 -19.94
C THR A 109 -7.99 11.21 -18.57
N ALA A 110 -7.42 12.38 -18.30
CA ALA A 110 -6.87 12.71 -16.98
C ALA A 110 -7.91 12.57 -15.86
N THR A 111 -9.17 12.91 -16.14
CA THR A 111 -10.30 12.72 -15.21
C THR A 111 -10.52 11.24 -14.88
N LYS A 112 -10.44 10.36 -15.88
CA LYS A 112 -10.60 8.92 -15.67
C LYS A 112 -9.43 8.28 -14.92
N VAL A 113 -8.21 8.76 -15.16
CA VAL A 113 -7.04 8.34 -14.37
C VAL A 113 -7.13 8.83 -12.92
N TYR A 114 -7.65 10.04 -12.70
CA TYR A 114 -7.94 10.54 -11.35
C TYR A 114 -9.02 9.70 -10.65
N GLU A 115 -10.11 9.36 -11.36
CA GLU A 115 -11.19 8.50 -10.87
C GLU A 115 -10.67 7.13 -10.46
N LEU A 116 -9.81 6.50 -11.28
CA LEU A 116 -9.12 5.25 -10.96
C LEU A 116 -8.31 5.36 -9.67
N ALA A 117 -7.44 6.36 -9.56
CA ALA A 117 -6.62 6.55 -8.36
C ALA A 117 -7.46 6.76 -7.10
N LEU A 118 -8.53 7.56 -7.19
CA LEU A 118 -9.46 7.79 -6.09
C LEU A 118 -10.19 6.49 -5.69
N ASN A 119 -10.63 5.69 -6.67
CA ASN A 119 -11.27 4.41 -6.43
C ASN A 119 -10.32 3.44 -5.69
N ALA A 120 -9.11 3.25 -6.21
CA ALA A 120 -8.09 2.38 -5.63
C ALA A 120 -7.72 2.77 -4.19
N LEU A 121 -7.50 4.07 -3.94
CA LEU A 121 -7.17 4.57 -2.59
C LEU A 121 -8.34 4.45 -1.62
N SER A 122 -9.58 4.62 -2.10
CA SER A 122 -10.79 4.48 -1.29
C SER A 122 -11.04 3.02 -0.92
N LEU A 123 -10.91 2.10 -1.88
CA LEU A 123 -10.98 0.66 -1.65
C LEU A 123 -9.91 0.24 -0.63
N ALA A 124 -8.66 0.62 -0.86
CA ALA A 124 -7.58 0.27 0.05
C ALA A 124 -7.82 0.81 1.47
N GLN A 125 -8.31 2.04 1.63
CA GLN A 125 -8.62 2.59 2.96
C GLN A 125 -9.75 1.82 3.65
N GLN A 126 -10.87 1.59 2.95
CA GLN A 126 -12.03 0.87 3.49
C GLN A 126 -11.67 -0.54 3.95
N GLU A 127 -10.87 -1.25 3.17
CA GLU A 127 -10.50 -2.61 3.50
C GLU A 127 -9.39 -2.68 4.57
N ILE A 128 -8.47 -1.71 4.61
CA ILE A 128 -7.51 -1.57 5.72
C ILE A 128 -8.27 -1.38 7.04
N ASP A 129 -9.29 -0.53 7.05
CA ASP A 129 -10.07 -0.27 8.26
C ASP A 129 -10.79 -1.55 8.72
N GLN A 130 -11.38 -2.31 7.79
CA GLN A 130 -11.99 -3.61 8.10
C GLN A 130 -10.97 -4.62 8.63
N VAL A 131 -9.81 -4.76 7.98
CA VAL A 131 -8.75 -5.67 8.45
C VAL A 131 -8.32 -5.30 9.87
N LEU A 132 -8.06 -4.03 10.14
CA LEU A 132 -7.59 -3.56 11.44
C LEU A 132 -8.65 -3.66 12.55
N GLU A 133 -9.93 -3.50 12.21
CA GLU A 133 -11.04 -3.71 13.15
C GLU A 133 -11.07 -5.14 13.68
N HIS A 134 -10.77 -6.12 12.82
CA HIS A 134 -10.74 -7.55 13.15
C HIS A 134 -9.38 -8.04 13.65
N THR A 135 -8.34 -7.20 13.63
CA THR A 135 -7.01 -7.55 14.14
C THR A 135 -7.01 -7.68 15.67
N PRO A 136 -6.59 -8.84 16.21
CA PRO A 136 -6.43 -9.04 17.65
C PRO A 136 -5.49 -8.01 18.27
N PRO A 137 -5.74 -7.54 19.51
CA PRO A 137 -4.94 -6.49 20.15
C PRO A 137 -3.43 -6.69 20.11
N GLU A 138 -2.96 -7.92 20.28
CA GLU A 138 -1.55 -8.33 20.26
C GLU A 138 -0.89 -8.25 18.88
N SER A 139 -1.70 -8.28 17.81
CA SER A 139 -1.27 -8.16 16.42
C SER A 139 -1.58 -6.78 15.83
N ARG A 140 -2.06 -5.83 16.64
CA ARG A 140 -2.32 -4.47 16.17
C ARG A 140 -1.01 -3.74 15.86
N PRO A 141 -1.02 -2.87 14.85
CA PRO A 141 0.13 -2.02 14.56
C PRO A 141 0.51 -1.11 15.72
N ASP A 142 1.81 -0.90 15.93
CA ASP A 142 2.35 0.13 16.84
C ASP A 142 2.40 1.53 16.18
N CYS A 143 1.92 1.63 14.93
CA CYS A 143 1.88 2.88 14.19
C CYS A 143 1.01 3.92 14.89
N SER A 144 1.53 5.14 14.99
CA SER A 144 0.86 6.27 15.62
C SER A 144 1.24 7.58 14.93
N ALA A 145 0.40 8.60 15.06
CA ALA A 145 0.69 9.95 14.57
C ALA A 145 2.00 10.48 15.16
N GLY A 146 2.79 11.18 14.35
CA GLY A 146 4.12 11.68 14.73
C GLY A 146 5.25 10.62 14.69
N CYS A 147 4.96 9.36 14.32
CA CYS A 147 5.98 8.37 13.96
C CYS A 147 6.42 8.57 12.50
N ALA A 148 7.72 8.79 12.26
CA ALA A 148 8.26 9.16 10.95
C ALA A 148 9.13 8.08 10.27
N PHE A 149 9.30 6.90 10.88
CA PHE A 149 10.21 5.88 10.34
C PHE A 149 9.79 5.40 8.95
N CYS A 150 8.49 5.22 8.70
CA CYS A 150 7.99 4.84 7.37
C CYS A 150 8.27 5.91 6.30
N CYS A 151 8.48 7.17 6.67
CA CYS A 151 8.83 8.23 5.74
C CYS A 151 10.27 8.12 5.22
N ALA A 152 11.12 7.27 5.80
CA ALA A 152 12.46 6.98 5.30
C ALA A 152 12.49 5.79 4.33
N ILE A 153 11.38 5.06 4.18
CA ILE A 153 11.28 3.91 3.28
C ILE A 153 11.16 4.42 1.83
N PRO A 154 12.05 4.02 0.91
CA PRO A 154 11.89 4.32 -0.49
C PRO A 154 10.76 3.47 -1.08
N VAL A 155 9.64 4.12 -1.43
CA VAL A 155 8.49 3.47 -2.07
C VAL A 155 8.33 3.91 -3.53
N ALA A 156 7.75 3.02 -4.34
CA ALA A 156 7.25 3.37 -5.66
C ALA A 156 5.84 3.96 -5.56
N VAL A 157 5.48 4.80 -6.53
CA VAL A 157 4.15 5.39 -6.70
C VAL A 157 3.74 5.15 -8.14
N SER A 158 2.54 4.61 -8.36
CA SER A 158 2.03 4.40 -9.72
C SER A 158 1.69 5.72 -10.42
N PRO A 159 1.62 5.77 -11.77
CA PRO A 159 1.23 6.98 -12.48
C PRO A 159 -0.14 7.55 -12.05
N PRO A 160 -1.21 6.75 -11.86
CA PRO A 160 -2.49 7.25 -11.33
C PRO A 160 -2.34 7.92 -9.96
N GLU A 161 -1.62 7.30 -9.03
CA GLU A 161 -1.39 7.87 -7.68
C GLU A 161 -0.58 9.17 -7.74
N ALA A 162 0.45 9.24 -8.59
CA ALA A 162 1.26 10.45 -8.73
C ALA A 162 0.45 11.62 -9.29
N LEU A 163 -0.41 11.37 -10.29
CA LEU A 163 -1.32 12.36 -10.86
C LEU A 163 -2.38 12.80 -9.85
N TYR A 164 -2.92 11.87 -9.06
CA TYR A 164 -3.85 12.17 -7.99
C TYR A 164 -3.24 13.05 -6.91
N ILE A 165 -2.03 12.72 -6.43
CA ILE A 165 -1.28 13.53 -5.46
C ILE A 165 -1.04 14.93 -6.04
N ALA A 166 -0.57 15.03 -7.28
CA ALA A 166 -0.32 16.33 -7.90
C ALA A 166 -1.61 17.16 -8.05
N ALA A 167 -2.74 16.54 -8.41
CA ALA A 167 -4.03 17.21 -8.50
C ALA A 167 -4.53 17.68 -7.13
N TYR A 168 -4.40 16.85 -6.09
CA TYR A 168 -4.76 17.21 -4.72
C TYR A 168 -3.93 18.38 -4.22
N LEU A 169 -2.61 18.36 -4.40
CA LEU A 169 -1.72 19.43 -3.96
C LEU A 169 -2.05 20.76 -4.66
N ARG A 170 -2.32 20.74 -5.98
CA ARG A 170 -2.75 21.95 -6.71
C ARG A 170 -4.07 22.52 -6.22
N ALA A 171 -4.98 21.65 -5.78
CA ALA A 171 -6.31 22.06 -5.34
C ALA A 171 -6.34 22.55 -3.88
N THR A 172 -5.38 22.15 -3.06
CA THR A 172 -5.42 22.37 -1.60
C THR A 172 -4.36 23.33 -1.07
N LEU A 173 -3.26 23.53 -1.79
CA LEU A 173 -2.16 24.37 -1.37
C LEU A 173 -2.19 25.75 -2.02
N SER A 174 -1.73 26.76 -1.29
CA SER A 174 -1.43 28.10 -1.81
C SER A 174 -0.32 28.07 -2.87
N ALA A 175 -0.17 29.16 -3.63
CA ALA A 175 0.88 29.26 -4.65
C ALA A 175 2.29 29.17 -4.03
N GLU A 176 2.46 29.74 -2.83
CA GLU A 176 3.70 29.72 -2.06
C GLU A 176 4.05 28.29 -1.60
N GLU A 177 3.08 27.57 -1.03
CA GLU A 177 3.26 26.18 -0.60
C GLU A 177 3.54 25.25 -1.80
N GLN A 178 2.88 25.48 -2.95
CA GLN A 178 3.16 24.74 -4.18
C GLN A 178 4.60 24.99 -4.67
N ALA A 179 5.07 26.24 -4.62
CA ALA A 179 6.43 26.59 -4.97
C ALA A 179 7.46 25.91 -4.05
N GLU A 180 7.19 25.84 -2.74
CA GLU A 180 8.04 25.14 -1.78
C GLU A 180 8.12 23.64 -2.09
N ILE A 181 6.97 22.98 -2.30
CA ILE A 181 6.93 21.56 -2.65
C ILE A 181 7.68 21.31 -3.97
N HIS A 182 7.52 22.17 -4.97
CA HIS A 182 8.25 22.06 -6.23
C HIS A 182 9.76 22.17 -6.03
N ALA A 183 10.22 23.10 -5.19
CA ALA A 183 11.64 23.25 -4.86
C ALA A 183 12.19 22.01 -4.12
N ARG A 184 11.44 21.47 -3.16
CA ARG A 184 11.77 20.23 -2.44
C ARG A 184 11.83 19.04 -3.40
N LEU A 185 10.85 18.89 -4.29
CA LEU A 185 10.82 17.81 -5.30
C LEU A 185 12.03 17.88 -6.24
N ARG A 186 12.33 19.06 -6.81
CA ARG A 186 13.49 19.26 -7.69
C ARG A 186 14.80 18.91 -6.98
N THR A 187 14.91 19.25 -5.70
CA THR A 187 16.08 18.89 -4.89
C THR A 187 16.16 17.38 -4.69
N ARG A 188 15.06 16.72 -4.32
CA ARG A 188 15.02 15.25 -4.18
C ARG A 188 15.35 14.51 -5.48
N VAL A 189 14.85 14.98 -6.61
CA VAL A 189 15.15 14.38 -7.92
C VAL A 189 16.65 14.48 -8.20
N ARG A 190 17.24 15.68 -8.06
CA ARG A 190 18.68 15.88 -8.26
C ARG A 190 19.54 15.04 -7.32
N GLU A 191 19.19 15.01 -6.03
CA GLU A 191 19.91 14.21 -5.03
C GLU A 191 19.93 12.73 -5.40
N ARG A 192 18.81 12.20 -5.91
CA ARG A 192 18.63 10.77 -6.21
C ARG A 192 19.10 10.35 -7.59
N GLN A 193 19.58 11.28 -8.43
CA GLN A 193 20.10 10.94 -9.75
C GLN A 193 21.29 9.97 -9.60
N GLY A 194 21.24 8.86 -10.33
CA GLY A 194 22.28 7.83 -10.34
C GLY A 194 22.26 6.87 -9.15
N TRP A 195 21.35 7.04 -8.17
CA TRP A 195 21.31 6.10 -7.04
C TRP A 195 20.75 4.74 -7.44
N THR A 196 21.41 3.67 -7.01
CA THR A 196 20.88 2.31 -7.06
C THR A 196 19.70 2.11 -6.10
N VAL A 197 19.04 0.95 -6.16
CA VAL A 197 18.01 0.58 -5.19
C VAL A 197 18.60 0.54 -3.77
N ASP A 198 19.72 -0.16 -3.58
CA ASP A 198 20.37 -0.30 -2.27
C ASP A 198 20.81 1.04 -1.71
N GLU A 199 21.31 1.92 -2.57
CA GLU A 199 21.67 3.28 -2.20
C GLU A 199 20.49 4.12 -1.71
N ARG A 200 19.29 3.92 -2.29
CA ARG A 200 18.07 4.57 -1.81
C ARG A 200 17.67 4.07 -0.42
N TRP A 201 17.85 2.80 -0.13
CA TRP A 201 17.60 2.20 1.18
C TRP A 201 18.63 2.67 2.21
N ALA A 202 19.92 2.56 1.91
CA ALA A 202 21.01 2.88 2.82
C ALA A 202 21.02 4.36 3.26
N ARG A 203 20.62 5.29 2.38
CA ARG A 203 20.65 6.73 2.67
C ARG A 203 19.49 7.22 3.54
N LYS A 204 18.42 6.43 3.72
CA LYS A 204 17.28 6.68 4.62
C LYS A 204 16.73 8.12 4.59
N ARG A 205 16.71 8.73 3.39
CA ARG A 205 16.27 10.11 3.24
C ARG A 205 14.76 10.20 3.44
N PHE A 206 14.34 11.01 4.40
CA PHE A 206 12.93 11.27 4.63
C PHE A 206 12.23 11.84 3.38
N CYS A 207 11.01 11.34 3.17
CA CYS A 207 10.07 11.78 2.15
C CYS A 207 9.92 13.31 2.15
N MET A 208 9.79 13.89 0.96
CA MET A 208 9.56 15.33 0.78
C MET A 208 8.23 15.84 1.33
N PHE A 209 7.32 14.96 1.76
CA PHE A 209 6.06 15.35 2.38
C PHE A 209 6.08 15.28 3.92
N LEU A 210 7.18 14.83 4.52
CA LEU A 210 7.32 14.86 5.98
C LEU A 210 7.40 16.32 6.46
N ARG A 211 6.57 16.67 7.44
CA ARG A 211 6.56 17.97 8.12
C ARG A 211 7.54 17.97 9.29
N GLU A 212 7.90 19.16 9.77
CA GLU A 212 8.83 19.33 10.89
C GLU A 212 8.33 18.69 12.20
N ASP A 213 7.02 18.70 12.42
CA ASP A 213 6.34 18.05 13.55
C ASP A 213 6.27 16.51 13.44
N ARG A 214 6.96 15.92 12.46
CA ARG A 214 7.01 14.49 12.13
C ARG A 214 5.68 13.90 11.63
N HIS A 215 4.71 14.71 11.24
CA HIS A 215 3.51 14.24 10.58
C HIS A 215 3.69 14.15 9.05
N CYS A 216 3.02 13.18 8.43
CA CYS A 216 2.96 13.10 6.98
C CYS A 216 2.02 14.19 6.46
N GLY A 217 2.52 15.12 5.64
CA GLY A 217 1.74 16.22 5.07
C GLY A 217 0.68 15.78 4.06
N ILE A 218 0.74 14.52 3.59
CA ILE A 218 -0.23 13.94 2.65
C ILE A 218 -0.89 12.67 3.22
N TYR A 219 -1.03 12.57 4.56
CA TYR A 219 -1.45 11.34 5.24
C TYR A 219 -2.74 10.71 4.66
N SER A 220 -3.74 11.55 4.38
CA SER A 220 -5.06 11.15 3.85
C SER A 220 -5.01 10.58 2.44
N ILE A 221 -4.01 10.97 1.65
CA ILE A 221 -3.82 10.58 0.25
C ILE A 221 -2.51 9.82 0.04
N ARG A 222 -1.99 9.18 1.09
CA ARG A 222 -0.76 8.38 1.00
C ARG A 222 -0.89 7.33 -0.10
N PRO A 223 0.18 7.10 -0.90
CA PRO A 223 0.24 5.99 -1.84
C PRO A 223 -0.08 4.64 -1.17
N LEU A 224 -0.57 3.68 -1.94
CA LEU A 224 -0.86 2.32 -1.52
C LEU A 224 0.35 1.67 -0.85
N ALA A 225 1.55 1.86 -1.42
CA ALA A 225 2.79 1.35 -0.82
C ALA A 225 3.03 1.94 0.58
N CYS A 226 2.79 3.25 0.77
CA CYS A 226 2.90 3.90 2.09
C CYS A 226 1.87 3.39 3.10
N ARG A 227 0.69 2.95 2.65
CA ARG A 227 -0.35 2.35 3.49
C ARG A 227 0.00 0.92 3.91
N GLY A 228 0.66 0.18 3.02
CA GLY A 228 1.08 -1.21 3.26
C GLY A 228 2.18 -1.38 4.31
N TYR A 229 3.04 -0.37 4.52
CA TYR A 229 4.09 -0.40 5.55
C TYR A 229 3.57 -0.01 6.93
N THR A 230 2.73 -0.87 7.48
CA THR A 230 2.14 -0.72 8.81
C THR A 230 2.83 -1.68 9.79
N SER A 231 3.74 -1.16 10.61
CA SER A 231 4.61 -1.97 11.48
C SER A 231 3.91 -2.45 12.76
N LEU A 232 4.25 -3.68 13.15
CA LEU A 232 3.83 -4.28 14.41
C LEU A 232 4.71 -3.90 15.60
N LEU A 233 5.90 -3.33 15.38
CA LEU A 233 6.85 -3.01 16.47
C LEU A 233 7.62 -1.74 16.18
N ARG A 234 7.40 -0.70 17.00
CA ARG A 234 8.14 0.56 16.88
C ARG A 234 9.65 0.38 17.03
N ALA A 235 10.09 -0.46 17.96
CA ALA A 235 11.52 -0.70 18.21
C ALA A 235 12.23 -1.22 16.96
N ALA A 236 11.62 -2.16 16.22
CA ALA A 236 12.17 -2.67 14.97
C ALA A 236 12.29 -1.56 13.90
N CYS A 237 11.31 -0.65 13.80
CA CYS A 237 11.44 0.52 12.92
C CYS A 237 12.63 1.40 13.28
N GLU A 238 12.89 1.61 14.56
CA GLU A 238 13.98 2.43 15.06
C GLU A 238 15.34 1.76 14.84
N GLU A 239 15.44 0.46 15.09
CA GLU A 239 16.63 -0.35 14.84
C GLU A 239 16.98 -0.36 13.35
N THR A 240 16.03 -0.65 12.47
CA THR A 240 16.25 -0.57 11.02
C THR A 240 16.60 0.84 10.59
N PHE A 241 16.00 1.88 11.17
CA PHE A 241 16.38 3.27 10.87
C PHE A 241 17.80 3.62 11.33
N THR A 242 18.33 2.97 12.37
CA THR A 242 19.68 3.20 12.90
C THR A 242 20.74 2.20 12.43
N ASP A 243 20.43 1.38 11.41
CA ASP A 243 21.32 0.33 10.85
C ASP A 243 21.67 -0.77 11.86
N LYS A 244 20.80 -0.96 12.87
CA LYS A 244 20.94 -1.99 13.90
C LYS A 244 19.97 -3.16 13.73
N GLY A 245 19.04 -3.07 12.79
CA GLY A 245 18.01 -4.08 12.56
C GLY A 245 17.82 -4.37 11.08
N ASP A 246 17.69 -5.65 10.76
CA ASP A 246 17.61 -6.14 9.38
C ASP A 246 16.17 -6.20 8.85
N CYS A 247 15.17 -6.10 9.72
CA CYS A 247 13.78 -6.31 9.34
C CYS A 247 12.78 -5.60 10.24
N VAL A 248 11.69 -5.13 9.64
CA VAL A 248 10.54 -4.55 10.33
C VAL A 248 9.33 -5.46 10.12
N PRO A 249 8.76 -6.07 11.17
CA PRO A 249 7.54 -6.84 11.03
C PRO A 249 6.39 -5.89 10.69
N VAL A 250 5.66 -6.21 9.63
CA VAL A 250 4.49 -5.47 9.15
C VAL A 250 3.24 -6.32 9.26
N HIS A 251 2.09 -5.66 9.37
CA HIS A 251 0.81 -6.34 9.42
C HIS A 251 0.51 -7.01 8.08
N ALA A 252 0.54 -8.35 8.05
CA ALA A 252 0.42 -9.16 6.82
C ALA A 252 -0.83 -8.81 6.00
N GLY A 253 -2.02 -8.81 6.61
CA GLY A 253 -3.28 -8.50 5.90
C GLY A 253 -3.28 -7.13 5.22
N VAL A 254 -2.85 -6.06 5.91
CA VAL A 254 -2.70 -4.72 5.33
C VAL A 254 -1.67 -4.71 4.19
N ARG A 255 -0.56 -5.44 4.35
CA ARG A 255 0.51 -5.50 3.35
C ARG A 255 0.06 -6.23 2.08
N GLU A 256 -0.61 -7.36 2.23
CA GLU A 256 -1.15 -8.19 1.14
C GLU A 256 -2.26 -7.45 0.39
N LEU A 257 -3.19 -6.84 1.12
CA LEU A 257 -4.27 -6.08 0.54
C LEU A 257 -3.76 -4.93 -0.34
N THR A 258 -2.86 -4.11 0.21
CA THR A 258 -2.29 -3.00 -0.55
C THR A 258 -1.43 -3.49 -1.72
N ALA A 259 -0.77 -4.65 -1.57
CA ALA A 259 -0.07 -5.28 -2.69
C ALA A 259 -1.05 -5.68 -3.79
N GLY A 260 -2.17 -6.32 -3.47
CA GLY A 260 -3.15 -6.75 -4.45
C GLY A 260 -3.75 -5.58 -5.22
N VAL A 261 -4.10 -4.48 -4.56
CA VAL A 261 -4.54 -3.26 -5.27
C VAL A 261 -3.44 -2.73 -6.21
N ILE A 262 -2.18 -2.66 -5.76
CA ILE A 262 -1.06 -2.24 -6.63
C ILE A 262 -0.92 -3.18 -7.83
N TYR A 263 -0.97 -4.50 -7.60
CA TYR A 263 -0.90 -5.50 -8.66
C TYR A 263 -2.09 -5.39 -9.62
N GLY A 264 -3.29 -5.11 -9.12
CA GLY A 264 -4.49 -4.94 -9.94
C GLY A 264 -4.37 -3.78 -10.93
N ILE A 265 -3.81 -2.64 -10.51
CA ILE A 265 -3.51 -1.52 -11.42
C ILE A 265 -2.56 -1.96 -12.56
N VAL A 266 -1.52 -2.74 -12.22
CA VAL A 266 -0.54 -3.25 -13.20
C VAL A 266 -1.14 -4.34 -14.11
N LEU A 267 -2.04 -5.16 -13.61
CA LEU A 267 -2.73 -6.16 -14.44
C LEU A 267 -3.72 -5.48 -15.39
N ALA A 268 -4.43 -4.47 -14.91
CA ALA A 268 -5.35 -3.68 -15.73
C ALA A 268 -4.62 -2.93 -16.86
N SER A 269 -3.42 -2.39 -16.62
CA SER A 269 -2.64 -1.75 -17.69
C SER A 269 -2.33 -2.71 -18.83
N LYS A 270 -2.03 -3.98 -18.52
CA LYS A 270 -1.81 -5.02 -19.54
C LYS A 270 -3.09 -5.37 -20.28
N GLU A 271 -4.19 -5.57 -19.56
CA GLU A 271 -5.50 -5.90 -20.16
C GLU A 271 -5.98 -4.79 -21.11
N LEU A 272 -5.79 -3.54 -20.71
CA LEU A 272 -6.14 -2.36 -21.50
C LEU A 272 -5.09 -1.99 -22.55
N ARG A 273 -3.96 -2.72 -22.64
CA ARG A 273 -2.83 -2.47 -23.55
C ARG A 273 -2.29 -1.04 -23.45
N LEU A 274 -1.89 -0.66 -22.24
CA LEU A 274 -1.31 0.65 -21.92
C LEU A 274 0.23 0.63 -21.77
N GLU A 275 0.84 -0.56 -21.87
CA GLU A 275 2.28 -0.80 -21.77
C GLU A 275 2.95 -0.96 -23.15
#